data_AF-A0A1J5QPH1-F1
#
_entry.id   AF-A0A1J5QPH1-F1
#
_cell.length_a   1.000
_cell.length_b   1.000
_cell.length_c   1.000
_cell.angle_alpha   90.00
_cell.angle_beta   90.00
_cell.angle_gamma   90.00
#
_symmetry.space_group_name_H-M   'P 1'
#
loop_
_entity.id
_entity.type
_entity.pdbx_description
1 polymer ?
#
loop_
_entity_poly.entity_id
_entity_poly.type
_entity_poly.pdbx_seq_one_letter_code
_entity_poly.pdbx_strand_id
1 'polypeptide(L)'
;MIRTTTRSRLLTGVPLAIVAAALAACSGGGTGQAAAQGACKAYANVNRHQVTTTAAQADAVVATARADADRAATADPAWAGLQRDITYVFSRRGEFDTATAAEMDAYFAADRRVQADCVSAGEDIGPLRP
;
A
#
# COMPACT_ATOMS: atom_id res chain seq x y z
N MET A 1 59.29 17.57 -35.80
CA MET A 1 59.24 17.96 -34.37
C MET A 1 57.92 17.45 -33.82
N ILE A 2 57.73 16.56 -32.84
CA ILE A 2 58.54 15.95 -31.77
C ILE A 2 57.88 14.57 -31.46
N ARG A 3 58.68 13.54 -31.16
CA ARG A 3 58.28 12.26 -30.56
C ARG A 3 58.35 12.38 -29.03
N THR A 4 57.37 11.84 -28.30
CA THR A 4 57.56 11.41 -26.89
C THR A 4 56.49 10.35 -26.51
N THR A 5 56.75 9.04 -26.54
CA THR A 5 57.17 8.10 -25.46
C THR A 5 56.29 7.99 -24.19
N THR A 6 55.54 6.88 -24.10
CA THR A 6 55.56 5.83 -23.04
C THR A 6 55.10 6.16 -21.60
N ARG A 7 54.10 5.41 -21.08
CA ARG A 7 54.28 4.32 -20.10
C ARG A 7 52.96 3.73 -19.58
N SER A 8 52.85 2.41 -19.74
CA SER A 8 52.00 1.51 -18.96
C SER A 8 52.33 1.60 -17.46
N ARG A 9 51.29 1.54 -16.62
CA ARG A 9 51.35 0.91 -15.30
C ARG A 9 50.12 0.00 -15.15
N LEU A 10 50.44 -1.27 -14.97
CA LEU A 10 49.55 -2.35 -14.58
C LEU A 10 49.14 -2.22 -13.10
N LEU A 11 48.01 -2.87 -12.79
CA LEU A 11 47.66 -3.53 -11.53
C LEU A 11 47.39 -2.63 -10.31
N THR A 12 46.13 -2.56 -9.91
CA THR A 12 45.66 -3.07 -8.61
C THR A 12 44.14 -3.14 -8.63
N GLY A 13 43.61 -4.35 -8.40
CA GLY A 13 42.20 -4.57 -8.23
C GLY A 13 41.69 -3.91 -6.96
N VAL A 14 40.53 -3.26 -7.08
CA VAL A 14 39.62 -3.03 -5.96
C VAL A 14 38.25 -3.43 -6.47
N PRO A 15 37.72 -4.61 -6.12
CA PRO A 15 36.30 -4.85 -6.26
C PRO A 15 35.63 -4.05 -5.14
N LEU A 16 35.32 -2.79 -5.41
CA LEU A 16 34.40 -2.02 -4.58
C LEU A 16 32.99 -2.53 -4.91
N ALA A 17 32.63 -3.62 -4.25
CA ALA A 17 31.24 -3.97 -4.01
C ALA A 17 30.63 -2.83 -3.17
N ILE A 18 29.91 -1.94 -3.84
CA ILE A 18 28.90 -1.11 -3.18
C ILE A 18 27.56 -1.60 -3.69
N VAL A 19 26.94 -2.39 -2.82
CA VAL A 19 25.52 -2.73 -2.83
C VAL A 19 24.71 -1.45 -2.65
N ALA A 20 23.55 -1.44 -3.31
CA ALA A 20 22.43 -0.50 -3.18
C ALA A 20 22.51 0.82 -3.97
N ALA A 21 21.83 0.81 -5.13
CA ALA A 21 20.99 1.93 -5.53
C ALA A 21 19.70 1.36 -6.15
N ALA A 22 18.62 1.42 -5.37
CA ALA A 22 17.27 1.12 -5.79
C ALA A 22 16.81 2.16 -6.82
N LEU A 23 16.62 1.74 -8.07
CA LEU A 23 15.84 2.46 -9.08
C LEU A 23 15.13 1.43 -9.97
N ALA A 24 14.08 0.81 -9.42
CA ALA A 24 13.04 0.14 -10.20
C ALA A 24 11.69 0.77 -9.87
N ALA A 25 11.61 2.10 -9.98
CA ALA A 25 10.35 2.80 -10.16
C ALA A 25 9.94 2.70 -11.64
N CYS A 26 9.51 1.51 -12.07
CA CYS A 26 8.80 1.27 -13.34
C CYS A 26 7.82 0.11 -13.16
N SER A 27 6.65 0.42 -12.58
CA SER A 27 5.33 -0.18 -12.85
C SER A 27 5.22 -1.71 -13.08
N GLY A 28 6.00 -2.51 -12.37
CA GLY A 28 5.90 -3.97 -12.36
C GLY A 28 5.51 -4.48 -10.97
N GLY A 29 4.48 -3.90 -10.36
CA GLY A 29 3.96 -4.43 -9.10
C GLY A 29 3.54 -5.89 -9.33
N GLY A 30 4.06 -6.81 -8.51
CA GLY A 30 3.58 -8.20 -8.52
C GLY A 30 2.06 -8.24 -8.35
N THR A 31 1.44 -9.36 -8.68
CA THR A 31 -0.04 -9.53 -8.58
C THR A 31 -0.59 -9.09 -7.21
N GLY A 32 0.20 -9.23 -6.13
CA GLY A 32 -0.12 -8.72 -4.80
C GLY A 32 -0.15 -7.19 -4.68
N GLN A 33 0.80 -6.48 -5.29
CA GLN A 33 0.85 -5.01 -5.28
C GLN A 33 -0.37 -4.41 -5.99
N ALA A 34 -0.70 -4.91 -7.18
CA ALA A 34 -1.84 -4.41 -7.95
C ALA A 34 -3.16 -4.66 -7.21
N ALA A 35 -3.28 -5.80 -6.51
CA ALA A 35 -4.42 -6.08 -5.66
C ALA A 35 -4.47 -5.17 -4.43
N ALA A 36 -3.33 -4.87 -3.77
CA ALA A 36 -3.28 -3.91 -2.67
C ALA A 36 -3.75 -2.50 -3.12
N GLN A 37 -3.33 -2.05 -4.31
CA GLN A 37 -3.79 -0.80 -4.90
C GLN A 37 -5.31 -0.78 -5.14
N GLY A 38 -5.85 -1.89 -5.67
CA GLY A 38 -7.30 -2.07 -5.86
C GLY A 38 -8.08 -1.98 -4.54
N ALA A 39 -7.57 -2.64 -3.50
CA ALA A 39 -8.15 -2.62 -2.16
C ALA A 39 -8.18 -1.18 -1.59
N CYS A 40 -7.08 -0.44 -1.72
CA CYS A 40 -6.95 0.93 -1.24
C CYS A 40 -7.90 1.90 -1.95
N LYS A 41 -8.02 1.81 -3.28
CA LYS A 41 -8.98 2.62 -4.06
C LYS A 41 -10.43 2.34 -3.65
N ALA A 42 -10.80 1.06 -3.55
CA ALA A 42 -12.14 0.67 -3.12
C ALA A 42 -12.43 1.12 -1.67
N TYR A 43 -11.44 1.00 -0.77
CA TYR A 43 -11.55 1.48 0.60
C TYR A 43 -11.77 3.00 0.67
N ALA A 44 -11.02 3.79 -0.11
CA ALA A 44 -11.16 5.24 -0.18
C ALA A 44 -12.52 5.67 -0.76
N ASN A 45 -13.04 4.95 -1.75
CA ASN A 45 -14.34 5.22 -2.36
C ASN A 45 -15.50 5.19 -1.34
N VAL A 46 -15.43 4.29 -0.36
CA VAL A 46 -16.44 4.18 0.70
C VAL A 46 -16.18 5.16 1.84
N ASN A 47 -14.96 5.19 2.37
CA ASN A 47 -14.68 5.87 3.64
C ASN A 47 -14.25 7.34 3.51
N ARG A 48 -13.80 7.78 2.32
CA ARG A 48 -13.22 9.13 2.12
C ARG A 48 -13.90 9.93 1.03
N HIS A 49 -14.10 9.32 -0.14
CA HIS A 49 -14.70 10.00 -1.29
C HIS A 49 -16.22 9.92 -1.29
N GLN A 50 -16.79 8.93 -0.60
CA GLN A 50 -18.23 8.71 -0.48
C GLN A 50 -18.95 8.72 -1.84
N VAL A 51 -18.33 8.06 -2.84
CA VAL A 51 -18.85 8.04 -4.23
C VAL A 51 -20.05 7.10 -4.41
N THR A 52 -20.43 6.36 -3.38
CA THR A 52 -21.56 5.43 -3.40
C THR A 52 -22.83 6.14 -2.94
N THR A 53 -23.86 6.12 -3.78
CA THR A 53 -25.14 6.81 -3.54
C THR A 53 -26.20 5.92 -2.90
N THR A 54 -25.95 4.60 -2.83
CA THR A 54 -26.86 3.64 -2.22
C THR A 54 -26.10 2.64 -1.34
N ALA A 55 -26.82 2.01 -0.40
CA ALA A 55 -26.27 0.93 0.43
C ALA A 55 -25.73 -0.24 -0.42
N ALA A 56 -26.47 -0.64 -1.46
CA ALA A 56 -26.05 -1.72 -2.36
C ALA A 56 -24.75 -1.39 -3.10
N GLN A 57 -24.56 -0.14 -3.52
CA GLN A 57 -23.29 0.31 -4.11
C GLN A 57 -22.16 0.26 -3.09
N ALA A 58 -22.40 0.74 -1.86
CA ALA A 58 -21.42 0.67 -0.79
C ALA A 58 -21.01 -0.79 -0.50
N ASP A 59 -21.97 -1.71 -0.45
CA ASP A 59 -21.71 -3.13 -0.19
C ASP A 59 -20.91 -3.79 -1.31
N ALA A 60 -21.20 -3.46 -2.57
CA ALA A 60 -20.40 -3.93 -3.70
C ALA A 60 -18.94 -3.44 -3.62
N VAL A 61 -18.73 -2.15 -3.32
CA VAL A 61 -17.36 -1.60 -3.20
C VAL A 61 -16.63 -2.18 -1.99
N VAL A 62 -17.32 -2.42 -0.87
CA VAL A 62 -16.75 -3.12 0.30
C VAL A 62 -16.34 -4.55 -0.06
N ALA A 63 -17.18 -5.28 -0.81
CA ALA A 63 -16.86 -6.62 -1.27
C ALA A 63 -15.61 -6.63 -2.16
N THR A 64 -15.49 -5.67 -3.08
CA THR A 64 -14.28 -5.47 -3.89
C THR A 64 -13.06 -5.19 -3.02
N ALA A 65 -13.14 -4.26 -2.07
CA ALA A 65 -12.01 -3.92 -1.21
C ALA A 65 -11.49 -5.14 -0.43
N ARG A 66 -12.39 -5.96 0.11
CA ARG A 66 -12.05 -7.18 0.84
C ARG A 66 -11.44 -8.25 -0.07
N ALA A 67 -12.03 -8.47 -1.25
CA ALA A 67 -11.51 -9.43 -2.21
C ALA A 67 -10.11 -9.05 -2.70
N ASP A 68 -9.88 -7.77 -2.95
CA ASP A 68 -8.57 -7.26 -3.38
C ASP A 68 -7.53 -7.37 -2.27
N ALA A 69 -7.89 -7.05 -1.03
CA ALA A 69 -6.98 -7.19 0.11
C ALA A 69 -6.63 -8.67 0.38
N ASP A 70 -7.59 -9.58 0.22
CA ASP A 70 -7.36 -11.02 0.33
C ASP A 70 -6.43 -11.56 -0.77
N ARG A 71 -6.67 -11.14 -2.03
CA ARG A 71 -5.77 -11.45 -3.15
C ARG A 71 -4.37 -10.90 -2.92
N ALA A 72 -4.25 -9.69 -2.37
CA ALA A 72 -2.97 -9.09 -2.02
C ALA A 72 -2.21 -9.93 -0.99
N ALA A 73 -2.86 -10.26 0.14
CA ALA A 73 -2.27 -11.05 1.22
C ALA A 73 -1.92 -12.48 0.81
N THR A 74 -2.72 -13.08 -0.07
CA THR A 74 -2.44 -14.42 -0.65
C THR A 74 -1.21 -14.39 -1.54
N ALA A 75 -1.04 -13.34 -2.34
CA ALA A 75 0.09 -13.20 -3.25
C ALA A 75 1.39 -12.78 -2.54
N ASP A 76 1.28 -11.96 -1.50
CA ASP A 76 2.41 -11.48 -0.70
C ASP A 76 2.00 -11.24 0.76
N PRO A 77 2.59 -11.99 1.73
CA PRO A 77 2.30 -11.83 3.16
C PRO A 77 2.54 -10.43 3.72
N ALA A 78 3.31 -9.57 3.04
CA ALA A 78 3.46 -8.17 3.43
C ALA A 78 2.12 -7.42 3.50
N TRP A 79 1.10 -7.86 2.74
CA TRP A 79 -0.25 -7.26 2.74
C TRP A 79 -1.24 -7.90 3.71
N ALA A 80 -0.80 -8.84 4.56
CA ALA A 80 -1.68 -9.44 5.57
C ALA A 80 -2.24 -8.41 6.58
N GLY A 81 -1.47 -7.36 6.86
CA GLY A 81 -1.91 -6.22 7.69
C GLY A 81 -3.09 -5.49 7.05
N LEU A 82 -2.95 -5.12 5.77
CA LEU A 82 -3.96 -4.44 4.98
C LEU A 82 -5.27 -5.24 4.94
N GLN A 83 -5.19 -6.55 4.69
CA GLN A 83 -6.36 -7.45 4.68
C GLN A 83 -7.10 -7.47 6.02
N ARG A 84 -6.37 -7.64 7.12
CA ARG A 84 -6.93 -7.69 8.47
C ARG A 84 -7.63 -6.38 8.81
N ASP A 85 -6.94 -5.26 8.57
CA ASP A 85 -7.43 -3.95 9.00
C ASP A 85 -8.60 -3.45 8.12
N ILE A 86 -8.61 -3.73 6.81
CA ILE A 86 -9.78 -3.50 5.93
C ILE A 86 -10.99 -4.33 6.38
N THR A 87 -10.77 -5.60 6.71
CA THR A 87 -11.85 -6.49 7.17
C THR A 87 -12.48 -5.97 8.46
N TYR A 88 -11.64 -5.57 9.41
CA TYR A 88 -12.03 -5.01 10.70
C TYR A 88 -12.78 -3.68 10.56
N VAL A 89 -12.26 -2.73 9.78
CA VAL A 89 -12.92 -1.43 9.58
C VAL A 89 -14.33 -1.63 8.99
N PHE A 90 -14.46 -2.49 7.98
CA PHE A 90 -15.75 -2.73 7.35
C PHE A 90 -16.68 -3.63 8.17
N SER A 91 -16.20 -4.41 9.14
CA SER A 91 -17.09 -5.13 10.06
C SER A 91 -17.75 -4.20 11.06
N ARG A 92 -17.14 -3.04 11.33
CA ARG A 92 -17.67 -2.00 12.22
C ARG A 92 -18.49 -0.93 11.50
N ARG A 93 -18.70 -1.05 10.18
CA ARG A 93 -19.42 -0.07 9.38
C ARG A 93 -20.87 0.03 9.86
N GLY A 94 -21.27 1.21 10.35
CA GLY A 94 -22.63 1.45 10.83
C GLY A 94 -22.87 1.17 12.31
N GLU A 95 -21.83 0.79 13.07
CA GLU A 95 -21.93 0.56 14.52
C GLU A 95 -21.62 1.80 15.37
N PHE A 96 -21.39 2.95 14.74
CA PHE A 96 -20.90 4.16 15.43
C PHE A 96 -21.87 4.74 16.46
N ASP A 97 -23.18 4.60 16.25
CA ASP A 97 -24.20 5.11 17.19
C ASP A 97 -24.19 4.36 18.53
N THR A 98 -23.63 3.15 18.56
CA THR A 98 -23.57 2.29 19.75
C THR A 98 -22.15 1.99 20.20
N ALA A 99 -21.13 2.51 19.49
CA ALA A 99 -19.73 2.22 19.76
C ALA A 99 -19.26 2.92 21.04
N THR A 100 -18.48 2.20 21.86
CA THR A 100 -17.76 2.80 22.98
C THR A 100 -16.59 3.65 22.48
N ALA A 101 -16.08 4.57 23.32
CA ALA A 101 -14.90 5.36 22.99
C ALA A 101 -13.69 4.50 22.62
N ALA A 102 -13.47 3.38 23.34
CA ALA A 102 -12.40 2.44 23.05
C ALA A 102 -12.56 1.75 21.68
N GLU A 103 -13.79 1.47 21.26
CA GLU A 103 -14.06 0.91 19.93
C GLU A 103 -13.85 1.93 18.82
N MET A 104 -14.24 3.19 19.04
CA MET A 104 -13.93 4.29 18.12
C MET A 104 -12.42 4.50 17.99
N ASP A 105 -11.68 4.47 19.09
CA ASP A 105 -10.22 4.56 19.07
C ASP A 105 -9.58 3.41 18.29
N ALA A 106 -10.07 2.20 18.47
CA ALA A 106 -9.61 1.02 17.76
C ALA A 106 -9.93 1.09 16.24
N TYR A 107 -11.12 1.61 15.89
CA TYR A 107 -11.50 1.90 14.50
C TYR A 107 -10.52 2.86 13.84
N PHE A 108 -10.27 4.03 14.44
CA PHE A 108 -9.36 5.02 13.86
C PHE A 108 -7.90 4.55 13.86
N ALA A 109 -7.50 3.73 14.84
CA ALA A 109 -6.19 3.08 14.81
C ALA A 109 -6.05 2.10 13.64
N ALA A 110 -7.11 1.36 13.30
CA ALA A 110 -7.13 0.48 12.14
C ALA A 110 -7.12 1.26 10.82
N ASP A 111 -7.93 2.32 10.68
CA ASP A 111 -7.89 3.18 9.49
C ASP A 111 -6.50 3.78 9.25
N ARG A 112 -5.82 4.27 10.30
CA ARG A 112 -4.43 4.77 10.15
C ARG A 112 -3.46 3.70 9.66
N ARG A 113 -3.64 2.43 10.04
CA ARG A 113 -2.84 1.32 9.52
C ARG A 113 -3.16 1.03 8.06
N VAL A 114 -4.44 1.02 7.69
CA VAL A 114 -4.85 0.94 6.27
C VAL A 114 -4.22 2.06 5.45
N GLN A 115 -4.22 3.29 5.96
CA GLN A 115 -3.58 4.42 5.28
C GLN A 115 -2.07 4.19 5.06
N ALA A 116 -1.35 3.73 6.08
CA ALA A 116 0.08 3.45 5.97
C ALA A 116 0.39 2.34 4.96
N ASP A 117 -0.42 1.28 4.95
CA ASP A 117 -0.30 0.20 3.98
C ASP A 117 -0.63 0.69 2.56
N CYS A 118 -1.62 1.57 2.41
CA CYS A 118 -1.96 2.15 1.12
C CYS A 118 -0.87 3.08 0.57
N VAL A 119 -0.22 3.88 1.41
CA VAL A 119 0.99 4.63 1.01
C VAL A 119 2.09 3.67 0.52
N SER A 120 2.29 2.55 1.21
CA SER A 120 3.25 1.51 0.78
C SER A 120 2.84 0.84 -0.53
N ALA A 121 1.54 0.74 -0.81
CA ALA A 121 1.00 0.24 -2.08
C ALA A 121 1.13 1.25 -3.24
N GLY A 122 1.48 2.51 -2.94
CA GLY A 122 1.53 3.62 -3.91
C GLY A 122 0.20 4.35 -4.08
N GLU A 123 -0.74 4.17 -3.15
CA GLU A 123 -2.05 4.83 -3.10
C GLU A 123 -2.14 5.73 -1.87
N ASP A 124 -1.79 7.01 -2.00
CA ASP A 124 -2.07 7.97 -0.92
C ASP A 124 -3.55 8.35 -0.93
N ILE A 125 -4.30 7.66 -0.06
CA ILE A 125 -5.73 7.88 0.12
C ILE A 125 -6.04 9.06 1.05
N GLY A 126 -5.02 9.68 1.67
CA GLY A 126 -5.18 10.77 2.63
C GLY A 126 -5.80 10.35 3.97
N PRO A 127 -5.87 11.25 4.95
CA PRO A 127 -6.52 10.97 6.22
C PRO A 127 -8.05 10.90 6.07
N LEU A 128 -8.70 10.15 6.96
CA LEU A 128 -10.15 10.22 7.14
C LEU A 128 -10.52 11.64 7.61
N ARG A 129 -11.44 12.31 6.90
CA ARG A 129 -11.88 13.67 7.25
C ARG A 129 -12.96 13.58 8.35
N PRO A 130 -12.92 14.45 9.37
CA PRO A 130 -13.96 14.53 10.38
C PRO A 130 -15.31 14.98 9.80
#